data_AF-A0A916M626-F1
#
_entry.id   AF-A0A916M626-F1
#
_cell.length_a   1.000
_cell.length_b   1.000
_cell.length_c   1.000
_cell.angle_alpha   90.00
_cell.angle_beta   90.00
_cell.angle_gamma   90.00
#
_symmetry.space_group_name_H-M   'P 1'
#
loop_
_entity.id
_entity.type
_entity.pdbx_description
1 polymer ?
#
loop_
_entity_poly.entity_id
_entity_poly.type
_entity_poly.pdbx_seq_one_letter_code
_entity_poly.pdbx_strand_id
1 'polypeptide(L)'
;MSTENPNADPLEFLKGMWGSMGFAVPGMVTPTLDVNEIDKRITDLKTVEGWLRMNLNMLQMSIQGLEMQRATLAAMQAISQSASSPEANANPFANPALWPWNMMQAGAAPAAAEAPEAKPEKK
;
A
#
# COMPACT_ATOMS: atom_id res chain seq x y z
N MET A 1 6.67 -50.04 29.85
CA MET A 1 6.24 -49.12 28.78
C MET A 1 5.23 -48.16 29.37
N SER A 2 5.60 -46.88 29.35
CA SER A 2 4.81 -45.64 29.29
C SER A 2 3.56 -45.46 30.15
N THR A 3 3.66 -44.54 31.11
CA THR A 3 2.64 -43.51 31.34
C THR A 3 3.36 -42.17 31.55
N GLU A 4 3.95 -41.66 30.46
CA GLU A 4 4.42 -40.28 30.39
C GLU A 4 3.20 -39.34 30.43
N ASN A 5 3.24 -38.42 31.38
CA ASN A 5 2.21 -37.43 31.67
C ASN A 5 2.05 -36.47 30.47
N PRO A 6 0.89 -36.42 29.78
CA PRO A 6 0.71 -35.69 28.53
C PRO A 6 0.52 -34.16 28.68
N ASN A 7 0.77 -33.60 29.86
CA ASN A 7 0.66 -32.16 30.10
C ASN A 7 2.03 -31.62 30.53
N ALA A 8 2.95 -31.51 29.57
CA ALA A 8 4.11 -30.63 29.73
C ALA A 8 3.57 -29.20 29.83
N ASP A 9 3.47 -28.72 31.07
CA ASP A 9 2.84 -27.45 31.41
C ASP A 9 3.52 -26.32 30.62
N PRO A 10 2.82 -25.57 29.75
CA PRO A 10 3.42 -24.52 28.91
C PRO A 10 4.13 -23.44 29.74
N LEU A 11 3.77 -23.32 31.02
CA LEU A 11 4.45 -22.46 31.99
C LEU A 11 5.84 -22.97 32.38
N GLU A 12 6.06 -24.28 32.46
CA GLU A 12 7.38 -24.88 32.74
C GLU A 12 8.30 -24.80 31.51
N PHE A 13 7.74 -24.88 30.29
CA PHE A 13 8.48 -24.58 29.06
C PHE A 13 8.89 -23.10 28.99
N LEU A 14 7.97 -22.18 29.31
CA LEU A 14 8.26 -20.74 29.34
C LEU A 14 9.28 -20.39 30.43
N LYS A 15 9.17 -21.01 31.60
CA LYS A 15 10.12 -20.87 32.71
C LYS A 15 11.48 -21.47 32.38
N GLY A 16 11.51 -22.61 31.67
CA GLY A 16 12.74 -23.19 31.13
C GLY A 16 13.40 -22.28 30.10
N MET A 17 12.62 -21.65 29.23
CA MET A 17 13.12 -20.69 28.24
C MET A 17 13.61 -19.39 28.90
N TRP A 18 12.86 -18.84 29.86
CA TRP A 18 13.22 -17.64 30.61
C TRP A 18 14.45 -17.85 31.51
N GLY A 19 14.54 -19.01 32.17
CA GLY A 19 15.70 -19.43 32.95
C GLY A 19 16.93 -19.71 32.08
N SER A 20 16.74 -20.24 30.87
CA SER A 20 17.82 -20.47 29.89
C SER A 20 18.29 -19.18 29.20
N MET A 21 17.44 -18.15 29.15
CA MET A 21 17.78 -16.81 28.61
C MET A 21 18.50 -15.91 29.63
N GLY A 22 18.69 -16.37 30.87
CA GLY A 22 19.57 -15.73 31.86
C GLY A 22 19.00 -14.49 32.56
N PHE A 23 17.68 -14.26 32.50
CA PHE A 23 17.09 -13.07 33.12
C PHE A 23 16.73 -13.31 34.60
N ALA A 24 17.61 -12.78 35.45
CA ALA A 24 17.61 -12.68 36.92
C ALA A 24 18.37 -13.78 37.68
N VAL A 25 19.71 -13.69 37.63
CA VAL A 25 20.62 -14.23 38.65
C VAL A 25 20.56 -13.34 39.91
N PRO A 26 20.26 -13.85 41.12
CA PRO A 26 20.55 -13.12 42.35
C PRO A 26 22.08 -12.93 42.44
N GLY A 27 22.55 -11.70 42.17
CA GLY A 27 23.94 -11.41 41.81
C GLY A 27 24.13 -10.79 40.41
N MET A 28 23.03 -10.50 39.69
CA MET A 28 23.07 -9.69 38.47
C MET A 28 23.73 -8.36 38.81
N VAL A 29 24.86 -8.10 38.15
CA VAL A 29 25.42 -6.77 37.99
C VAL A 29 24.26 -5.79 37.84
N THR A 30 24.22 -4.80 38.73
CA THR A 30 23.34 -3.65 38.60
C THR A 30 23.31 -3.26 37.12
N PRO A 31 22.13 -3.17 36.47
CA PRO A 31 22.04 -2.50 35.18
C PRO A 31 22.81 -1.21 35.34
N THR A 32 23.84 -0.99 34.52
CA THR A 32 24.62 0.23 34.60
C THR A 32 23.62 1.38 34.50
N LEU A 33 23.33 2.02 35.64
CA LEU A 33 22.52 3.24 35.74
C LEU A 33 23.34 4.42 35.19
N ASP A 34 24.14 4.16 34.15
CA ASP A 34 24.89 5.18 33.45
C ASP A 34 23.97 5.76 32.40
N VAL A 35 23.45 6.94 32.72
CA VAL A 35 22.58 7.71 31.85
C VAL A 35 23.22 7.91 30.46
N ASN A 36 24.55 8.01 30.38
CA ASN A 36 25.25 8.18 29.10
C ASN A 36 25.12 6.93 28.20
N GLU A 37 25.15 5.73 28.80
CA GLU A 37 24.96 4.49 28.04
C GLU A 37 23.52 4.37 27.54
N ILE A 38 22.55 4.77 28.37
CA ILE A 38 21.14 4.84 27.99
C ILE A 38 20.94 5.84 26.84
N ASP A 39 21.53 7.03 26.92
CA ASP A 39 21.45 8.04 25.86
C ASP A 39 22.06 7.56 24.53
N LYS A 40 23.17 6.83 24.61
CA LYS A 40 23.78 6.19 23.44
C LYS A 40 22.84 5.15 22.83
N ARG A 41 22.30 4.24 23.65
CA ARG A 41 21.33 3.22 23.19
C ARG A 41 20.08 3.85 22.58
N ILE A 42 19.58 4.94 23.16
CA ILE A 42 18.45 5.71 22.61
C ILE A 42 18.82 6.26 21.22
N THR A 43 20.01 6.83 21.06
CA THR A 43 20.47 7.39 19.78
C THR A 43 20.63 6.32 18.71
N ASP A 44 21.22 5.18 19.07
CA ASP A 44 21.40 4.04 18.16
C ASP A 44 20.03 3.50 17.73
N LEU A 45 19.10 3.31 18.67
CA LEU A 45 17.74 2.82 18.38
C LEU A 45 16.92 3.81 17.55
N LYS A 46 17.07 5.13 17.74
CA LYS A 46 16.46 6.14 16.86
C LYS A 46 16.99 6.09 15.44
N THR A 47 18.29 5.79 15.29
CA THR A 47 18.89 5.61 13.97
C THR A 47 18.31 4.38 13.27
N VAL A 48 18.19 3.26 14.00
CA VAL A 48 17.53 2.05 13.49
C VAL A 48 16.07 2.33 13.14
N GLU A 49 15.33 3.04 13.99
CA GLU A 49 13.95 3.44 13.72
C GLU A 49 13.85 4.26 12.42
N GLY A 50 14.76 5.22 12.20
CA GLY A 50 14.84 5.99 10.97
C GLY A 50 15.00 5.12 9.72
N TRP A 51 15.91 4.13 9.77
CA TRP A 51 16.11 3.17 8.69
C TRP A 51 14.89 2.29 8.42
N LEU A 52 14.23 1.80 9.48
CA LEU A 52 13.01 1.01 9.36
C LEU A 52 11.86 1.82 8.76
N ARG A 53 11.72 3.09 9.14
CA ARG A 53 10.73 4.00 8.52
C ARG A 53 11.02 4.22 7.03
N MET A 54 12.28 4.39 6.65
CA MET A 54 12.68 4.51 5.25
C MET A 54 12.35 3.23 4.46
N ASN A 55 12.63 2.05 5.04
CA ASN A 55 12.30 0.77 4.42
C ASN A 55 10.78 0.61 4.22
N LEU A 56 9.99 0.96 5.23
CA LEU A 56 8.53 0.93 5.14
C LEU A 56 8.00 1.85 4.02
N ASN A 57 8.53 3.07 3.92
CA ASN A 57 8.14 4.02 2.87
C ASN A 57 8.46 3.46 1.47
N MET A 58 9.64 2.89 1.27
CA MET A 58 10.02 2.27 -0.02
C MET A 58 9.11 1.09 -0.39
N LEU A 59 8.75 0.26 0.59
CA LEU A 59 7.82 -0.85 0.39
C LEU A 59 6.44 -0.34 -0.03
N GLN A 60 5.92 0.68 0.65
CA GLN A 60 4.63 1.30 0.30
C GLN A 60 4.64 1.88 -1.12
N MET A 61 5.70 2.57 -1.52
CA MET A 61 5.83 3.08 -2.90
C MET A 61 5.88 1.94 -3.93
N SER A 62 6.56 0.84 -3.61
CA SER A 62 6.63 -0.34 -4.49
C SER A 62 5.25 -1.00 -4.65
N ILE A 63 4.48 -1.10 -3.56
CA ILE A 63 3.10 -1.61 -3.59
C ILE A 63 2.23 -0.71 -4.48
N GLN A 64 2.26 0.60 -4.29
CA GLN A 64 1.49 1.54 -5.11
C GLN A 64 1.87 1.44 -6.60
N GLY A 65 3.17 1.28 -6.89
CA GLY A 65 3.64 1.03 -8.26
C GLY A 65 3.06 -0.24 -8.87
N LEU A 66 3.04 -1.35 -8.12
CA LEU A 66 2.46 -2.62 -8.56
C LEU A 66 0.94 -2.54 -8.70
N GLU A 67 0.25 -1.83 -7.82
CA GLU A 67 -1.20 -1.60 -7.91
C GLU A 67 -1.56 -0.82 -9.17
N MET A 68 -0.78 0.20 -9.52
CA MET A 68 -0.95 0.96 -10.76
C MET A 68 -0.70 0.08 -12.01
N GLN A 69 0.34 -0.78 -11.97
CA GLN A 69 0.62 -1.73 -13.05
C GLN A 69 -0.53 -2.73 -13.21
N ARG A 70 -1.05 -3.27 -12.10
CA ARG A 70 -2.23 -4.16 -12.11
C ARG A 70 -3.46 -3.46 -12.70
N ALA A 71 -3.74 -2.23 -12.28
CA ALA A 71 -4.88 -1.47 -12.80
C ALA A 71 -4.75 -1.23 -14.30
N THR A 72 -3.53 -0.93 -14.78
CA THR A 72 -3.25 -0.75 -16.21
C THR A 72 -3.48 -2.04 -17.00
N LEU A 73 -2.97 -3.18 -16.50
CA LEU A 73 -3.20 -4.48 -17.13
C LEU A 73 -4.68 -4.87 -17.14
N ALA A 74 -5.41 -4.61 -16.05
CA ALA A 74 -6.85 -4.85 -15.97
C ALA A 74 -7.62 -4.01 -17.01
N ALA A 75 -7.23 -2.74 -17.20
CA ALA A 75 -7.80 -1.89 -18.24
C ALA A 75 -7.50 -2.44 -19.64
N MET A 76 -6.26 -2.88 -19.91
CA MET A 76 -5.89 -3.51 -21.19
C MET A 76 -6.68 -4.80 -21.46
N GLN A 77 -6.93 -5.61 -20.42
CA GLN A 77 -7.77 -6.81 -20.55
C GLN A 77 -9.22 -6.47 -20.85
N ALA A 78 -9.80 -5.47 -20.17
CA ALA A 78 -11.17 -5.00 -20.43
C ALA A 78 -11.31 -4.47 -21.86
N ILE A 79 -10.31 -3.73 -22.35
CA ILE A 79 -10.20 -3.27 -23.74
C ILE A 79 -10.17 -4.45 -24.70
N SER A 80 -9.31 -5.44 -24.46
CA SER A 80 -9.19 -6.62 -25.31
C SER A 80 -10.49 -7.42 -25.38
N GLN A 81 -11.18 -7.57 -24.25
CA GLN A 81 -12.47 -8.27 -24.18
C GLN A 81 -13.57 -7.50 -24.92
N SER A 82 -13.61 -6.18 -24.76
CA SER A 82 -14.56 -5.31 -25.46
C SER A 82 -14.33 -5.38 -26.97
N ALA A 83 -13.08 -5.29 -27.44
CA ALA A 83 -12.72 -5.38 -28.85
C ALA A 83 -13.04 -6.76 -29.47
N SER A 84 -13.06 -7.83 -28.68
CA SER A 84 -13.48 -9.16 -29.12
C SER A 84 -15.00 -9.36 -29.12
N SER A 85 -15.79 -8.42 -28.58
CA SER A 85 -17.25 -8.49 -28.61
C SER A 85 -17.78 -8.06 -29.98
N PRO A 86 -18.72 -8.80 -30.58
CA PRO A 86 -19.33 -8.44 -31.86
C PRO A 86 -19.97 -7.04 -31.87
N GLU A 87 -20.45 -6.55 -30.72
CA GLU A 87 -21.06 -5.22 -30.59
C GLU A 87 -20.05 -4.06 -30.65
N ALA A 88 -18.76 -4.29 -30.36
CA ALA A 88 -17.74 -3.23 -30.41
C ALA A 88 -17.40 -2.82 -31.85
N ASN A 89 -17.65 -3.70 -32.82
CA ASN A 89 -17.51 -3.40 -34.24
C ASN A 89 -18.68 -2.53 -34.78
N ALA A 90 -19.76 -2.41 -34.01
CA ALA A 90 -20.94 -1.62 -34.37
C ALA A 90 -20.96 -0.23 -33.69
N ASN A 91 -20.28 -0.06 -32.56
CA ASN A 91 -20.28 1.19 -31.80
C ASN A 91 -18.88 1.87 -31.82
N PRO A 92 -18.67 2.94 -32.61
CA PRO A 92 -17.38 3.64 -32.70
C PRO A 92 -16.92 4.27 -31.37
N PHE A 93 -17.82 4.42 -30.39
CA PHE A 93 -17.49 4.84 -29.02
C PHE A 93 -16.91 3.73 -28.15
N ALA A 94 -17.16 2.46 -28.49
CA ALA A 94 -16.62 1.30 -27.79
C ALA A 94 -15.26 0.86 -28.35
N ASN A 95 -14.80 1.46 -29.46
CA ASN A 95 -13.52 1.13 -30.06
C ASN A 95 -12.35 1.73 -29.25
N PRO A 96 -11.52 0.90 -28.58
CA PRO A 96 -10.44 1.38 -27.72
C PRO A 96 -9.34 2.14 -28.47
N ALA A 97 -9.16 1.85 -29.76
CA ALA A 97 -8.21 2.55 -30.62
C ALA A 97 -8.56 4.03 -30.84
N LEU A 98 -9.83 4.41 -30.62
CA LEU A 98 -10.31 5.77 -30.77
C LEU A 98 -10.37 6.53 -29.44
N TRP A 99 -10.01 5.90 -28.30
CA TRP A 99 -10.06 6.56 -26.99
C TRP A 99 -9.28 7.88 -26.87
N PRO A 100 -8.06 8.04 -27.43
CA PRO A 100 -7.38 9.33 -27.42
C PRO A 100 -8.19 10.44 -28.12
N TRP A 101 -8.87 10.10 -29.21
CA TRP A 101 -9.70 11.02 -29.98
C TRP A 101 -11.06 11.26 -29.30
N ASN A 102 -11.68 10.21 -28.74
CA ASN A 102 -12.94 10.31 -28.00
C ASN A 102 -12.78 11.09 -26.69
N MET A 103 -11.64 10.97 -26.00
CA MET A 103 -11.37 11.80 -24.82
C MET A 103 -11.13 13.26 -25.20
N MET A 104 -10.47 13.53 -26.33
CA MET A 104 -10.36 14.89 -26.88
C MET A 104 -11.73 15.46 -27.25
N GLN A 105 -12.62 14.64 -27.82
CA GLN A 105 -13.96 15.05 -28.22
C GLN A 105 -14.95 15.16 -27.03
N ALA A 106 -14.79 14.35 -25.98
CA ALA A 106 -15.53 14.52 -24.73
C ALA A 106 -15.11 15.80 -23.98
N GLY A 107 -13.87 16.25 -24.17
CA GLY A 107 -13.42 17.60 -23.77
C GLY A 107 -13.80 18.70 -24.77
N ALA A 108 -14.25 18.34 -25.97
CA ALA A 108 -14.51 19.26 -27.09
C ALA A 108 -15.80 18.92 -27.85
N ALA A 109 -16.97 19.00 -27.20
CA ALA A 109 -18.18 19.65 -27.75
C ALA A 109 -19.44 19.48 -26.86
N PRO A 110 -20.39 20.45 -26.82
CA PRO A 110 -20.33 21.80 -27.36
C PRO A 110 -20.71 22.90 -26.34
N ALA A 111 -19.91 23.96 -26.25
CA ALA A 111 -20.35 25.28 -25.83
C ALA A 111 -21.07 26.02 -26.99
N ALA A 112 -22.01 25.33 -27.65
CA ALA A 112 -22.76 25.86 -28.79
C ALA A 112 -24.26 25.55 -28.63
N ALA A 113 -24.85 26.06 -27.55
CA ALA A 113 -26.29 26.29 -27.46
C ALA A 113 -26.56 27.27 -26.30
N GLU A 114 -26.19 28.54 -26.47
CA GLU A 114 -26.87 29.69 -25.86
C GLU A 114 -26.24 30.98 -26.40
N ALA A 115 -26.61 31.32 -27.64
CA ALA A 115 -26.56 32.71 -28.07
C ALA A 115 -27.85 33.37 -27.55
N PRO A 116 -27.79 34.37 -26.65
CA PRO A 116 -28.97 35.17 -26.39
C PRO A 116 -29.17 36.05 -27.63
N GLU A 117 -30.31 35.87 -28.30
CA GLU A 117 -30.85 36.84 -29.25
C GLU A 117 -31.00 38.20 -28.55
N ALA A 118 -30.03 39.09 -28.73
CA ALA A 118 -30.22 40.50 -28.43
C ALA A 118 -31.01 41.12 -29.60
N LYS A 119 -32.34 41.12 -29.46
CA LYS A 119 -33.22 42.00 -30.26
C LYS A 119 -32.73 43.45 -30.14
N PRO A 120 -32.63 44.21 -31.24
CA PRO A 120 -32.33 45.63 -31.15
C PRO A 120 -33.62 46.37 -30.78
N GLU A 121 -33.69 46.95 -29.58
CA GLU A 121 -34.71 47.95 -29.25
C GLU A 121 -34.08 49.31 -28.98
N LYS A 122 -34.67 50.29 -29.66
CA LYS A 122 -34.25 51.67 -29.93
C LYS A 122 -34.09 52.51 -28.66
N LYS A 123 -33.12 53.44 -28.67
CA LYS A 123 -33.39 54.84 -28.34
C LYS A 123 -32.37 55.77 -28.99
#